data_AF-A0A1C6WPU0-F1
#
_entry.id   AF-A0A1C6WPU0-F1
#
_cell.length_a   1.000
_cell.length_b   1.000
_cell.length_c   1.000
_cell.angle_alpha   90.00
_cell.angle_beta   90.00
_cell.angle_gamma   90.00
#
_symmetry.space_group_name_H-M   'P 1'
#
loop_
_entity.id
_entity.type
_entity.pdbx_description
1 polymer ?
#
loop_
_entity_poly.entity_id
_entity_poly.type
_entity_poly.pdbx_seq_one_letter_code
_entity_poly.pdbx_strand_id
1 'polypeptide(L)'
;MPRDIPLLLVHSTDDGICNYKGSQSFHDKIDVPGKEIYIVEGLNHSTTLESGNEDVLKKVVDWINNLGNNNNGETKKEQKSKKKKEQKSKIKEDKKKAKDKSK
;
A
#
# COMPACT_ATOMS: atom_id res chain seq x y z
N MET A 1 14.32 3.88 20.56
CA MET A 1 13.48 4.65 19.62
C MET A 1 12.35 5.30 20.40
N PRO A 2 12.00 6.55 20.12
CA PRO A 2 10.78 7.16 20.64
C PRO A 2 9.56 6.31 20.27
N ARG A 3 8.59 6.20 21.19
CA ARG A 3 7.39 5.35 21.01
C ARG A 3 6.16 6.14 20.55
N ASP A 4 6.26 7.46 20.60
CA ASP A 4 5.25 8.46 20.29
C ASP A 4 5.35 8.98 18.84
N ILE A 5 6.35 8.51 18.09
CA ILE A 5 6.56 8.88 16.70
C ILE A 5 6.06 7.74 15.81
N PRO A 6 5.03 7.97 14.97
CA PRO A 6 4.59 6.98 13.97
C PRO A 6 5.71 6.67 12.99
N LEU A 7 5.84 5.40 12.60
CA LEU A 7 6.90 4.94 11.70
C LEU A 7 6.33 4.14 10.54
N LEU A 8 6.65 4.57 9.32
CA LEU A 8 6.46 3.81 8.09
C LEU A 8 7.83 3.58 7.45
N LEU A 9 8.15 2.31 7.19
CA LEU A 9 9.29 1.91 6.40
C LEU A 9 8.80 1.51 5.01
N VAL A 10 9.43 2.05 3.96
CA VAL A 10 9.17 1.65 2.57
C VAL A 10 10.47 1.09 2.01
N HIS A 11 10.43 -0.09 1.40
CA HIS A 11 11.63 -0.70 0.82
C HIS A 11 11.26 -1.60 -0.36
N SER A 12 12.04 -1.55 -1.43
CA SER A 12 11.84 -2.44 -2.58
C SER A 12 12.62 -3.76 -2.48
N THR A 13 12.02 -4.87 -2.88
CA THR A 13 12.74 -6.16 -2.98
C THR A 13 13.84 -6.14 -4.04
N ASP A 14 13.72 -5.26 -5.04
CA ASP A 14 14.63 -5.13 -6.17
C ASP A 14 15.64 -3.98 -5.99
N ASP A 15 15.79 -3.47 -4.76
CA ASP A 15 16.83 -2.49 -4.41
C ASP A 15 18.22 -3.12 -4.61
N GLY A 16 18.96 -2.58 -5.59
CA GLY A 16 20.30 -3.06 -5.96
C GLY A 16 21.42 -2.56 -5.04
N ILE A 17 21.12 -1.69 -4.08
CA ILE A 17 22.08 -1.05 -3.16
C ILE A 17 21.89 -1.57 -1.74
N CYS A 18 20.65 -1.59 -1.27
CA CYS A 18 20.28 -1.97 0.10
C CYS A 18 19.40 -3.23 0.11
N ASN A 19 19.59 -4.10 1.10
CA ASN A 19 18.79 -5.31 1.22
C ASN A 19 17.53 -5.05 2.06
N TYR A 20 16.34 -5.26 1.47
CA TYR A 20 15.06 -5.09 2.15
C TYR A 20 14.91 -5.92 3.43
N LYS A 21 15.58 -7.07 3.53
CA LYS A 21 15.61 -7.90 4.74
C LYS A 21 16.23 -7.16 5.93
N GLY A 22 17.13 -6.20 5.69
CA GLY A 22 17.66 -5.31 6.71
C GLY A 22 16.57 -4.42 7.31
N SER A 23 15.74 -3.80 6.45
CA SER A 23 14.59 -3.02 6.89
C SER A 23 13.53 -3.88 7.59
N GLN A 24 13.27 -5.11 7.11
CA GLN A 24 12.39 -6.05 7.80
C GLN A 24 12.93 -6.42 9.19
N SER A 25 14.22 -6.76 9.30
CA SER A 25 14.82 -7.07 10.60
C SER A 25 14.79 -5.86 11.54
N PHE A 26 14.99 -4.64 11.02
CA PHE A 26 14.89 -3.42 11.83
C PHE A 26 13.46 -3.22 12.33
N HIS A 27 12.47 -3.34 11.44
CA HIS A 27 11.06 -3.30 11.77
C HIS A 27 10.72 -4.30 12.88
N ASP A 28 11.16 -5.55 12.79
CA ASP A 28 10.76 -6.59 13.74
C ASP A 28 11.34 -6.35 15.14
N LYS A 29 12.54 -5.77 15.24
CA LYS A 29 13.26 -5.55 16.50
C LYS A 29 12.84 -4.29 17.25
N ILE A 30 12.33 -3.27 16.57
CA ILE A 30 12.03 -1.98 17.20
C ILE A 30 10.69 -2.04 17.94
N ASP A 31 10.63 -1.49 19.15
CA ASP A 31 9.40 -1.43 19.94
C ASP A 31 8.67 -0.08 19.75
N VAL A 32 8.09 0.11 18.58
CA VAL A 32 7.28 1.29 18.22
C VAL A 32 5.84 0.83 17.92
N PRO A 33 4.84 1.25 18.72
CA PRO A 33 3.44 0.91 18.47
C PRO A 33 2.96 1.41 17.11
N GLY A 34 2.22 0.58 16.39
CA GLY A 34 1.64 0.96 15.11
C GLY A 34 2.66 1.21 13.98
N LYS A 35 3.91 0.78 14.15
CA LYS A 35 4.91 0.75 13.06
C LYS A 35 4.36 -0.06 11.88
N GLU A 36 4.63 0.43 10.68
CA GLU A 36 4.26 -0.21 9.42
C GLU A 36 5.50 -0.41 8.55
N ILE A 37 5.51 -1.50 7.78
CA ILE A 37 6.47 -1.71 6.69
C ILE A 37 5.71 -1.99 5.39
N TYR A 38 6.11 -1.33 4.33
CA TYR A 38 5.57 -1.48 2.99
C TYR A 38 6.68 -1.95 2.06
N ILE A 39 6.59 -3.22 1.69
CA ILE A 39 7.52 -3.86 0.75
C ILE A 39 6.90 -3.79 -0.64
N VAL A 40 7.67 -3.32 -1.61
CA VAL A 40 7.27 -3.18 -3.01
C VAL A 40 8.22 -3.95 -3.92
N GLU A 41 7.76 -4.24 -5.14
CA GLU A 41 8.53 -4.93 -6.17
C GLU A 41 8.64 -4.01 -7.40
N GLY A 42 9.63 -4.27 -8.25
CA GLY A 42 9.80 -3.59 -9.55
C GLY A 42 10.36 -2.16 -9.46
N LEU A 43 10.83 -1.75 -8.28
CA LEU A 43 11.48 -0.44 -8.06
C LEU A 43 12.91 -0.69 -7.54
N ASN A 44 13.87 0.12 -7.93
CA ASN A 44 15.22 0.08 -7.39
C ASN A 44 15.30 0.98 -6.13
N HIS A 45 16.51 1.36 -5.74
CA HIS A 45 16.80 2.10 -4.51
C HIS A 45 16.06 3.44 -4.41
N SER A 46 15.89 4.15 -5.53
CA SER A 46 15.30 5.48 -5.56
C SER A 46 13.78 5.39 -5.73
N THR A 47 13.14 4.59 -4.87
CA THR A 47 11.73 4.20 -4.96
C THR A 47 10.75 5.39 -5.07
N THR A 48 11.12 6.58 -4.59
CA THR A 48 10.30 7.81 -4.67
C THR A 48 10.51 8.65 -5.93
N LEU A 49 11.52 8.35 -6.75
CA LEU A 49 11.87 9.09 -7.97
C LEU A 49 11.70 8.27 -9.25
N GLU A 50 11.61 6.95 -9.11
CA GLU A 50 11.48 6.03 -10.25
C GLU A 50 10.08 6.03 -10.86
N SER A 51 10.00 5.72 -12.16
CA SER A 51 8.72 5.49 -12.84
C SER A 51 8.00 4.29 -12.23
N GLY A 52 6.68 4.37 -12.02
CA GLY A 52 5.92 3.31 -11.35
C GLY A 52 5.80 3.49 -9.83
N ASN A 53 6.27 4.62 -9.29
CA ASN A 53 6.21 4.93 -7.86
C ASN A 53 4.83 5.39 -7.36
N GLU A 54 3.82 5.45 -8.22
CA GLU A 54 2.54 6.07 -7.91
C GLU A 54 1.88 5.42 -6.69
N ASP A 55 1.97 4.09 -6.57
CA ASP A 55 1.46 3.34 -5.42
C ASP A 55 2.25 3.61 -4.15
N VAL A 56 3.56 3.84 -4.24
CA VAL A 56 4.42 4.21 -3.11
C VAL A 56 4.04 5.60 -2.60
N LEU A 57 3.95 6.59 -3.50
CA LEU A 57 3.56 7.94 -3.16
C LEU A 57 2.15 7.97 -2.57
N LYS A 58 1.22 7.23 -3.18
CA LYS A 58 -0.14 7.09 -2.67
C LYS A 58 -0.16 6.46 -1.28
N LYS A 59 0.62 5.40 -1.03
CA LYS A 59 0.73 4.77 0.30
C LYS A 59 1.25 5.76 1.35
N VAL A 60 2.27 6.55 1.03
CA VAL A 60 2.82 7.57 1.94
C VAL A 60 1.77 8.64 2.26
N VAL A 61 1.09 9.19 1.25
CA VAL A 61 0.02 10.19 1.45
C VAL A 61 -1.14 9.62 2.25
N ASP A 62 -1.63 8.43 1.89
CA ASP A 62 -2.71 7.75 2.63
C ASP A 62 -2.30 7.48 4.08
N TRP A 63 -1.06 7.08 4.32
CA TRP A 63 -0.54 6.83 5.66
C TRP A 63 -0.51 8.11 6.50
N ILE A 64 0.07 9.21 5.97
CA ILE A 64 0.12 10.51 6.65
C ILE A 64 -1.31 11.01 6.98
N ASN A 65 -2.23 10.94 6.03
CA ASN A 65 -3.62 11.36 6.24
C ASN A 65 -4.32 10.53 7.33
N ASN A 66 -3.98 9.24 7.46
CA ASN A 66 -4.54 8.39 8.50
C ASN A 66 -3.93 8.67 9.89
N LEU A 67 -2.73 9.25 9.99
CA LEU A 67 -2.15 9.65 11.28
C LEU A 67 -2.96 10.76 11.95
N GLY A 68 -3.40 11.76 11.17
CA GLY A 68 -4.21 12.88 11.68
C GLY A 68 -5.60 12.47 12.18
N ASN A 69 -6.16 11.39 11.61
CA ASN A 69 -7.49 10.90 11.96
C ASN A 69 -7.51 10.01 13.22
N ASN A 70 -6.37 9.53 13.71
CA ASN A 70 -6.29 8.66 14.89
C ASN A 70 -6.38 9.43 16.23
N ASN A 71 -6.32 10.77 16.21
CA ASN A 71 -6.56 11.61 17.40
C ASN A 71 -8.06 11.85 17.68
N ASN A 72 -8.95 11.42 16.79
CA ASN A 72 -10.39 11.46 17.01
C ASN A 72 -10.93 10.06 16.70
N GLY A 73 -11.05 9.23 17.73
CA GLY A 73 -11.36 7.81 17.59
C GLY A 73 -12.72 7.58 16.95
N GLU A 74 -12.79 7.44 15.62
CA GLU A 74 -14.00 7.01 14.91
C GLU A 74 -13.69 6.33 13.55
N THR A 75 -13.64 5.00 13.62
CA THR A 75 -14.13 4.03 12.63
C THR A 75 -13.70 4.07 11.14
N LYS A 76 -12.84 3.12 10.81
CA LYS A 76 -12.65 2.48 9.48
C LYS A 76 -13.99 2.11 8.83
N LYS A 77 -14.35 2.72 7.69
CA LYS A 77 -15.38 2.16 6.80
C LYS A 77 -15.41 2.60 5.32
N GLU A 78 -14.28 2.93 4.66
CA GLU A 78 -14.40 3.37 3.24
C GLU A 78 -13.51 2.71 2.18
N GLN A 79 -12.65 1.75 2.52
CA GLN A 79 -11.81 1.11 1.49
C GLN A 79 -12.29 -0.26 1.00
N LYS A 80 -13.29 -0.88 1.64
CA LYS A 80 -13.87 -2.18 1.16
C LYS A 80 -14.87 -2.01 0.02
N SER A 81 -15.41 -0.80 -0.19
CA SER A 81 -16.43 -0.48 -1.19
C SER A 81 -15.88 -0.30 -2.61
N LYS A 82 -14.64 0.18 -2.78
CA LYS A 82 -14.04 0.39 -4.11
C LYS A 82 -13.67 -0.94 -4.80
N LYS A 83 -13.05 -1.90 -4.09
CA LYS A 83 -12.69 -3.22 -4.66
C LYS A 83 -13.91 -4.08 -5.05
N LYS A 84 -15.04 -3.95 -4.33
CA LYS A 84 -16.30 -4.65 -4.66
C LYS A 84 -17.00 -4.06 -5.89
N LYS A 85 -16.88 -2.75 -6.14
CA LYS A 85 -17.49 -2.09 -7.32
C LYS A 85 -16.77 -2.50 -8.60
N GLU A 86 -15.45 -2.63 -8.55
CA GLU A 86 -14.63 -2.98 -9.71
C GLU A 86 -14.74 -4.47 -10.12
N GLN A 87 -14.90 -5.39 -9.18
CA GLN A 87 -15.24 -6.79 -9.51
C GLN A 87 -16.64 -6.92 -10.12
N LYS A 88 -17.61 -6.12 -9.66
CA LYS A 88 -19.00 -6.18 -10.14
C LYS A 88 -19.18 -5.58 -11.54
N SER A 89 -18.32 -4.64 -11.95
CA SER A 89 -18.29 -4.12 -13.33
C SER A 89 -17.66 -5.12 -14.30
N LYS A 90 -16.54 -5.76 -13.93
CA LYS A 90 -15.87 -6.77 -14.79
C LYS A 90 -16.79 -7.97 -15.10
N ILE A 91 -17.51 -8.49 -14.10
CA ILE A 91 -18.46 -9.62 -14.28
C ILE A 91 -19.63 -9.27 -15.22
N LYS A 92 -20.03 -7.99 -15.32
CA LYS A 92 -21.13 -7.56 -16.21
C LYS A 92 -20.70 -7.44 -17.67
N GLU A 93 -19.43 -7.11 -17.91
CA GLU A 93 -18.90 -6.94 -19.26
C GLU A 93 -18.69 -8.29 -19.96
N ASP A 94 -18.19 -9.29 -19.24
CA ASP A 94 -17.96 -10.64 -19.78
C ASP A 94 -19.26 -11.34 -20.19
N LYS A 95 -20.36 -11.14 -19.44
CA LYS A 95 -21.68 -11.68 -19.81
C LYS A 95 -22.28 -11.06 -21.08
N LYS A 96 -21.88 -9.84 -21.45
CA LYS A 96 -22.39 -9.17 -22.66
C LYS A 96 -21.70 -9.70 -23.91
N LYS A 97 -20.38 -9.99 -23.85
CA LYS A 97 -19.62 -10.57 -24.97
C LYS A 97 -20.01 -12.01 -25.32
N ALA A 98 -20.48 -12.80 -24.35
CA ALA A 98 -20.92 -14.18 -24.60
C ALA A 98 -22.26 -14.27 -25.35
N LYS A 99 -23.11 -13.23 -25.28
CA LYS A 99 -24.46 -13.25 -25.90
C LYS A 99 -24.46 -12.82 -27.38
N ASP A 100 -23.40 -12.15 -27.83
CA ASP A 100 -23.28 -11.63 -29.21
C ASP A 100 -22.66 -12.64 -30.19
N LYS A 101 -22.07 -13.73 -29.70
CA LYS A 101 -21.42 -14.77 -30.53
C LYS A 101 -22.34 -15.93 -30.92
N SER A 102 -23.65 -15.81 -30.68
CA SER A 102 -24.60 -16.91 -30.91
C SER A 102 -25.85 -16.48 -31.68
N LYS A 103 -25.75 -15.42 -32.51
CA LYS A 103 -26.84 -15.00 -33.39
C LYS A 103 -26.36 -14.87 -34.83
#